data_AF-A0AAV3QH58-F1
#
_entry.id   AF-A0AAV3QH58-F1
#
_cell.length_a   1.000
_cell.length_b   1.000
_cell.length_c   1.000
_cell.angle_alpha   90.00
_cell.angle_beta   90.00
_cell.angle_gamma   90.00
#
_symmetry.space_group_name_H-M   'P 1'
#
loop_
_entity.id
_entity.type
_entity.pdbx_description
1 polymer ?
#
loop_
_entity_poly.entity_id
_entity_poly.type
_entity_poly.pdbx_seq_one_letter_code
_entity_poly.pdbx_strand_id
1 'polypeptide(L)'
;MILERQAGRVFGGFSEGRILFAPTYKYTHNSDSYTGETVKSKKKRRTPAWCDRILWRGNGIEQLSYLRGESRFSDHRPVCAVFAVEVEMKTKNSKFRKGYSCTYSKSDFEDSTSPGQLL
;
A
#
# COMPACT_ATOMS: atom_id res chain seq x y z
N MET A 1 -4.25 9.83 -12.02
CA MET A 1 -4.35 10.04 -10.55
C MET A 1 -3.38 11.12 -10.08
N ILE A 2 -2.06 10.94 -10.18
CA ILE A 2 -1.07 11.96 -9.72
C ILE A 2 -1.28 13.33 -10.40
N LEU A 3 -1.37 13.37 -11.73
CA LEU A 3 -1.60 14.62 -12.49
C LEU A 3 -2.92 15.31 -12.07
N GLU A 4 -3.99 14.55 -11.90
CA GLU A 4 -5.29 15.06 -11.49
C GLU A 4 -5.27 15.62 -10.06
N ARG A 5 -4.53 14.98 -9.14
CA ARG A 5 -4.34 15.48 -7.76
C ARG A 5 -3.51 16.75 -7.73
N GLN A 6 -2.41 16.79 -8.49
CA GLN A 6 -1.57 17.99 -8.62
C GLN A 6 -2.35 19.16 -9.20
N ALA A 7 -3.28 18.90 -10.12
CA ALA A 7 -4.17 19.89 -10.67
C ALA A 7 -5.38 20.24 -9.77
N GLY A 8 -5.48 19.64 -8.56
CA GLY A 8 -6.56 19.92 -7.61
C GLY A 8 -7.95 19.44 -8.05
N ARG A 9 -8.07 18.64 -9.11
CA ARG A 9 -9.37 18.21 -9.66
C ARG A 9 -10.01 17.04 -8.89
N VAL A 10 -9.20 16.29 -8.14
CA VAL A 10 -9.62 15.08 -7.42
C VAL A 10 -8.93 14.98 -6.06
N PHE A 11 -9.59 14.30 -5.12
CA PHE A 11 -9.04 13.99 -3.79
C PHE A 11 -8.57 15.22 -2.99
N GLY A 12 -9.27 16.35 -3.10
CA GLY A 12 -8.97 17.57 -2.33
C GLY A 12 -8.97 17.32 -0.82
N GLY A 13 -7.88 17.71 -0.17
CA GLY A 13 -7.67 17.53 1.28
C GLY A 13 -7.34 16.10 1.71
N PHE A 14 -7.17 15.14 0.79
CA PHE A 14 -6.67 13.80 1.11
C PHE A 14 -5.16 13.72 1.02
N SER A 15 -4.57 13.01 1.98
CA SER A 15 -3.18 12.61 2.04
C SER A 15 -2.99 11.20 1.48
N GLU A 16 -1.80 10.93 0.98
CA GLU A 16 -1.37 9.60 0.54
C GLU A 16 0.10 9.43 0.88
N GLY A 17 0.48 8.22 1.26
CA GLY A 17 1.85 7.86 1.58
C GLY A 17 2.76 7.93 0.38
N ARG A 18 4.06 8.06 0.62
CA ARG A 18 5.05 7.87 -0.43
C ARG A 18 4.99 6.41 -0.90
N ILE A 19 4.80 6.23 -2.20
CA ILE A 19 4.85 4.91 -2.81
C ILE A 19 6.31 4.56 -3.08
N LEU A 20 6.78 3.51 -2.41
CA LEU A 20 8.14 2.96 -2.54
C LEU A 20 8.15 1.53 -3.09
N PHE A 21 6.99 1.03 -3.52
CA PHE A 21 6.82 -0.31 -4.09
C PHE A 21 6.55 -0.26 -5.60
N ALA A 22 6.86 -1.36 -6.29
CA ALA A 22 6.65 -1.53 -7.72
C ALA A 22 5.15 -1.43 -8.11
N PRO A 23 4.83 -1.13 -9.38
CA PRO A 23 3.45 -1.12 -9.88
C PRO A 23 2.66 -2.36 -9.47
N THR A 24 1.37 -2.20 -9.16
CA THR A 24 0.53 -3.28 -8.64
C THR A 24 -0.21 -4.02 -9.74
N TYR A 25 -0.22 -3.47 -10.97
CA TYR A 25 -0.93 -3.98 -12.14
C TYR A 25 -0.08 -3.76 -13.41
N LYS A 26 -0.16 -4.53 -14.50
CA LYS A 26 -0.87 -5.80 -14.70
C LYS A 26 0.14 -6.94 -14.73
N TYR A 27 0.02 -7.90 -13.83
CA TYR A 27 0.88 -9.08 -13.81
C TYR A 27 0.35 -10.19 -14.70
N THR A 28 1.26 -11.01 -15.21
CA THR A 28 0.90 -12.30 -15.82
C THR A 28 0.47 -13.29 -14.73
N HIS A 29 -0.44 -14.19 -15.07
CA HIS A 29 -1.04 -15.11 -14.08
C HIS A 29 0.04 -15.95 -13.39
N ASN A 30 0.00 -15.99 -12.06
CA ASN A 30 0.94 -16.72 -11.22
C ASN A 30 2.43 -16.40 -11.49
N SER A 31 2.75 -15.16 -11.84
CA SER A 31 4.11 -14.72 -12.18
C SER A 31 4.39 -13.29 -11.73
N ASP A 32 5.65 -12.96 -11.51
CA ASP A 32 6.15 -11.62 -11.17
C ASP A 32 6.46 -10.76 -12.41
N SER A 33 6.29 -11.31 -13.61
CA SER A 33 6.43 -10.56 -14.87
C SER A 33 5.18 -9.76 -15.20
N TYR A 34 5.38 -8.53 -15.70
CA TYR A 34 4.28 -7.71 -16.18
C TYR A 34 3.77 -8.19 -17.55
N THR A 35 2.48 -8.02 -17.78
CA THR A 35 1.86 -8.38 -19.05
C THR A 35 2.45 -7.54 -20.19
N GLY A 36 3.13 -8.20 -21.13
CA GLY A 36 3.73 -7.55 -22.30
C GLY A 36 5.25 -7.32 -22.22
N GLU A 37 5.93 -7.85 -21.19
CA GLU A 37 7.39 -8.04 -21.19
C GLU A 37 7.84 -9.11 -22.20
N THR A 38 6.99 -10.12 -22.47
CA THR A 38 7.30 -11.15 -23.46
C THR A 38 6.81 -10.75 -24.85
N VAL A 39 7.75 -10.68 -25.80
CA VAL A 39 7.58 -10.26 -27.21
C VAL A 39 6.57 -11.11 -28.01
N LYS A 40 6.05 -12.20 -27.43
CA LYS A 40 5.29 -13.24 -28.16
C LYS A 40 3.80 -12.97 -28.38
N SER A 41 3.20 -11.87 -27.92
CA SER A 41 1.79 -11.61 -28.23
C SER A 41 1.46 -10.16 -28.58
N LYS A 42 0.85 -9.95 -29.75
CA LYS A 42 0.29 -8.67 -30.26
C LYS A 42 -0.92 -8.16 -29.45
N LYS A 43 -1.22 -8.72 -28.28
CA LYS A 43 -2.33 -8.24 -27.43
C LYS A 43 -1.90 -6.94 -26.73
N LYS A 44 -2.79 -5.95 -26.73
CA LYS A 44 -2.66 -4.59 -26.16
C LYS A 44 -1.74 -4.59 -24.93
N ARG A 45 -0.50 -4.13 -25.09
CA ARG A 45 0.46 -3.94 -23.98
C ARG A 45 -0.17 -2.94 -23.02
N ARG A 46 -0.47 -3.37 -21.79
CA ARG A 46 -0.88 -2.46 -20.72
C ARG A 46 0.39 -2.04 -19.99
N THR A 47 0.63 -0.74 -19.87
CA THR A 47 1.75 -0.21 -19.09
C THR A 47 1.55 -0.58 -17.62
N PRO A 48 2.61 -1.02 -16.91
CA PRO A 48 2.55 -1.18 -15.47
C PRO A 48 2.01 0.07 -14.78
N ALA A 49 1.11 -0.10 -13.82
CA ALA A 49 0.40 0.99 -13.17
C ALA A 49 0.15 0.70 -11.67
N TRP A 50 0.08 1.77 -10.89
CA TRP A 50 -0.35 1.75 -9.49
C TRP A 50 -1.84 2.06 -9.42
N CYS A 51 -2.67 1.06 -9.73
CA CYS A 51 -4.13 1.21 -9.70
C CYS A 51 -4.69 1.13 -8.28
N ASP A 52 -3.97 0.47 -7.38
CA ASP A 52 -4.40 0.14 -6.02
C ASP A 52 -3.81 1.16 -5.03
N ARG A 53 -4.66 2.03 -4.47
CA ARG A 53 -4.26 3.25 -3.74
C ARG A 53 -5.00 3.37 -2.42
N ILE A 54 -4.33 3.80 -1.35
CA ILE A 54 -4.95 4.03 -0.04
C ILE A 54 -4.68 5.48 0.36
N LEU A 55 -5.76 6.26 0.47
CA LEU A 55 -5.73 7.67 0.84
C LEU A 55 -6.46 7.87 2.16
N TRP A 56 -6.07 8.89 2.91
CA TRP A 56 -6.74 9.27 4.16
C TRP A 56 -6.96 10.78 4.23
N ARG A 57 -7.88 11.21 5.09
CA ARG A 57 -8.14 12.63 5.39
C ARG A 57 -8.58 12.74 6.83
N GLY A 58 -8.05 13.73 7.54
CA GLY A 58 -8.34 13.98 8.95
C GLY A 58 -7.09 14.31 9.74
N ASN A 59 -7.30 14.79 10.96
CA ASN A 59 -6.23 15.09 11.91
C ASN A 59 -5.95 13.86 12.78
N GLY A 60 -4.77 13.82 13.41
CA GLY A 60 -4.41 12.72 14.32
C GLY A 60 -4.21 11.36 13.63
N ILE A 61 -4.03 11.33 12.31
CA ILE A 61 -3.76 10.11 11.54
C ILE A 61 -2.31 10.13 11.06
N GLU A 62 -1.53 9.16 11.52
CA GLU A 62 -0.16 8.91 11.09
C GLU A 62 -0.09 7.59 10.33
N GLN A 63 0.42 7.60 9.10
CA GLN A 63 0.64 6.38 8.34
C GLN A 63 1.98 5.75 8.74
N LEU A 64 1.93 4.55 9.32
CA LEU A 64 3.08 3.79 9.79
C LEU A 64 3.72 2.96 8.68
N SER A 65 2.92 2.40 7.77
CA SER A 65 3.42 1.64 6.63
C SER A 65 2.54 1.77 5.40
N TYR A 66 3.13 1.61 4.23
CA TYR A 66 2.44 1.55 2.95
C TYR A 66 3.15 0.60 2.00
N LEU A 67 2.61 -0.61 1.84
CA LEU A 67 3.32 -1.75 1.27
C LEU A 67 2.47 -2.48 0.22
N ARG A 68 3.16 -3.16 -0.70
CA ARG A 68 2.58 -4.11 -1.64
C ARG A 68 2.94 -5.53 -1.17
N GLY A 69 1.97 -6.43 -1.15
CA GLY A 69 2.22 -7.86 -0.90
C GLY A 69 2.54 -8.63 -2.19
N GLU A 70 3.07 -9.83 -2.05
CA GLU A 70 3.55 -10.67 -3.18
C GLU A 70 2.58 -11.78 -3.60
N SER A 71 1.34 -11.76 -3.11
CA SER A 71 0.32 -12.73 -3.51
C SER A 71 0.06 -12.69 -5.03
N ARG A 72 0.13 -13.86 -5.68
CA ARG A 72 0.03 -14.02 -7.15
C ARG A 72 -1.34 -14.53 -7.62
N PHE A 73 -2.34 -14.55 -6.73
CA PHE A 73 -3.69 -15.05 -7.03
C PHE A 73 -4.44 -14.21 -8.08
N SER A 74 -4.03 -12.96 -8.28
CA SER A 74 -4.63 -11.99 -9.21
C SER A 74 -3.57 -11.43 -10.16
N ASP A 75 -4.00 -10.76 -11.24
CA ASP A 75 -3.17 -9.87 -12.04
C ASP A 75 -2.85 -8.54 -11.33
N HIS A 76 -3.39 -8.36 -10.12
CA HIS A 76 -3.02 -7.35 -9.15
C HIS A 76 -2.20 -7.93 -7.99
N ARG A 77 -1.36 -7.08 -7.41
CA ARG A 77 -0.69 -7.33 -6.12
C ARG A 77 -1.42 -6.57 -5.01
N PRO A 78 -1.73 -7.21 -3.87
CA PRO A 78 -2.47 -6.56 -2.79
C PRO A 78 -1.68 -5.39 -2.21
N VAL A 79 -2.37 -4.34 -1.77
CA VAL A 79 -1.77 -3.15 -1.14
C VAL A 79 -2.31 -3.00 0.27
N CYS A 80 -1.43 -2.74 1.22
CA CYS A 80 -1.74 -2.57 2.64
C CYS A 80 -1.18 -1.23 3.15
N ALA A 81 -1.91 -0.60 4.06
CA ALA A 81 -1.42 0.53 4.84
C ALA A 81 -1.79 0.36 6.31
N VAL A 82 -0.85 0.66 7.20
CA VAL A 82 -1.08 0.66 8.65
C VAL A 82 -1.06 2.10 9.14
N PHE A 83 -1.99 2.43 10.03
CA PHE A 83 -2.14 3.78 10.58
C PHE A 83 -2.15 3.74 12.12
N ALA A 84 -1.49 4.72 12.74
CA ALA A 84 -1.79 5.14 14.10
C ALA A 84 -2.82 6.26 14.04
N VAL A 85 -3.90 6.13 14.80
CA VAL A 85 -4.99 7.10 14.84
C VAL A 85 -5.23 7.54 16.27
N GLU A 86 -5.20 8.86 16.50
CA GLU A 86 -5.56 9.46 17.77
C GLU A 86 -7.07 9.38 17.98
N VAL A 87 -7.48 8.88 19.15
CA VAL A 87 -8.89 8.72 19.53
C VAL A 87 -9.13 9.42 20.86
N GLU A 88 -10.04 10.38 20.86
CA GLU A 88 -10.53 10.98 22.10
C GLU A 88 -11.57 10.08 22.75
N MET A 89 -11.26 9.58 23.96
CA MET A 89 -12.23 8.84 24.77
C MET A 89 -12.78 9.74 25.87
N LYS A 90 -14.10 9.96 25.88
CA LYS A 90 -14.80 10.61 27.00
C LYS A 90 -14.96 9.61 28.16
N THR A 91 -13.96 9.49 29.02
CA THR A 91 -14.09 8.73 30.27
C THR A 91 -14.73 9.59 31.36
N LYS A 92 -15.69 9.02 32.12
CA LYS A 92 -16.31 9.68 33.29
C LYS A 92 -15.30 9.99 34.42
N ASN A 93 -14.09 9.46 34.35
CA ASN A 93 -12.98 9.74 35.26
C ASN A 93 -11.73 10.14 34.47
N SER A 94 -11.24 11.36 34.72
CA SER A 94 -10.24 12.15 34.00
C SER A 94 -8.80 11.61 34.04
N LYS A 95 -8.55 10.39 33.57
CA LYS A 95 -7.19 9.93 33.28
C LYS A 95 -7.04 9.66 31.79
N PHE A 96 -6.57 10.69 31.08
CA PHE A 96 -6.19 10.60 29.68
C PHE A 96 -5.05 9.59 29.56
N ARG A 97 -5.30 8.44 28.94
CA ARG A 97 -4.24 7.48 28.60
C ARG A 97 -4.01 7.58 27.10
N LYS A 98 -2.85 8.12 26.68
CA LYS A 98 -2.37 7.93 25.30
C LYS A 98 -2.12 6.43 25.13
N GLY A 99 -2.99 5.74 24.40
CA GLY A 99 -2.90 4.31 24.16
C GLY A 99 -3.07 4.04 22.68
N TYR A 100 -2.03 3.52 22.03
CA TYR A 100 -2.13 2.94 20.70
C TYR A 100 -2.74 1.55 20.85
N SER A 101 -4.04 1.37 20.55
CA SER A 101 -4.63 0.03 20.52
C SER A 101 -4.36 -0.60 19.16
N CYS A 102 -3.19 -1.21 19.03
CA CYS A 102 -2.86 -2.09 17.93
C CYS A 102 -3.30 -3.51 18.32
N THR A 103 -4.38 -4.03 17.73
CA THR A 103 -4.79 -5.44 17.88
C THR A 103 -4.01 -6.40 16.98
N TYR A 104 -2.94 -5.93 16.31
CA TYR A 104 -2.16 -6.72 15.38
C TYR A 104 -0.81 -7.09 15.99
N SER A 105 -0.66 -8.34 16.40
CA SER A 105 0.61 -8.90 16.87
C SER A 105 1.68 -8.75 15.76
N LYS A 106 2.88 -8.35 16.17
CA LYS A 106 4.05 -8.05 15.36
C LYS A 106 4.68 -9.29 14.68
N SER A 107 3.90 -10.33 14.41
CA SER A 107 4.39 -11.70 14.19
C SER A 107 4.25 -12.23 12.75
N ASP A 108 3.48 -11.58 11.87
CA ASP A 108 3.12 -12.20 10.57
C ASP A 108 3.70 -11.46 9.36
N PHE A 109 5.00 -11.19 9.38
CA PHE A 109 5.75 -10.91 8.16
C PHE A 109 7.11 -11.62 8.25
N GLU A 110 7.11 -12.95 8.15
CA GLU A 110 8.36 -13.67 7.86
C GLU A 110 8.82 -13.29 6.45
N ASP A 111 9.88 -12.49 6.41
CA ASP A 111 10.70 -12.24 5.25
C ASP A 111 11.48 -13.52 4.91
N SER A 112 10.98 -14.29 3.93
CA SER A 112 11.76 -15.35 3.29
C SER A 112 12.69 -14.74 2.23
N THR A 113 13.63 -13.91 2.68
CA THR A 113 14.79 -13.50 1.87
C THR A 113 16.02 -14.22 2.39
N SER A 114 16.39 -15.32 1.73
CA SER A 114 17.67 -15.99 1.94
C SER A 114 18.83 -15.04 1.60
N PRO A 115 19.89 -14.93 2.41
CA PRO A 115 21.07 -14.15 2.06
C PRO A 115 21.93 -14.96 1.07
N GLY A 116 21.69 -14.76 -0.23
CA GLY A 116 22.53 -15.26 -1.32
C GLY A 116 23.58 -14.24 -1.74
N GLN A 117 24.83 -14.52 -1.37
CA GLN A 117 26.09 -14.20 -2.06
C GLN A 117 26.34 -12.78 -2.62
N LEU A 118 27.25 -12.07 -1.94
CA LEU A 118 28.08 -11.03 -2.54
C LEU A 118 29.38 -11.66 -3.08
N LEU A 119 29.65 -11.35 -4.35
CA LEU A 119 30.85 -11.64 -5.19
C LEU A 119 31.10 -13.09 -5.60
#